data_AF-A0A4Z0AKL0-F1
#
_entry.id   AF-A0A4Z0AKL0-F1
#
_cell.length_a   1.000
_cell.length_b   1.000
_cell.length_c   1.000
_cell.angle_alpha   90.00
_cell.angle_beta   90.00
_cell.angle_gamma   90.00
#
_symmetry.space_group_name_H-M   'P 1'
#
loop_
_entity.id
_entity.type
_entity.pdbx_description
1 polymer ?
#
loop_
_entity_poly.entity_id
_entity_poly.type
_entity_poly.pdbx_seq_one_letter_code
_entity_poly.pdbx_strand_id
1 'polypeptide(L)'
;MNTVKTVRELRAAVTHARNAGKRIGFVPTMGNLHSGHATLVSKAAQQADFVVASIFVNPLQFGAGEDLDKYPRTLAADQEKLLQSGCNLLFAPTVDEMYPGGTTGQTRVSVPQLSEGLCGASRPGHFEGVATVVSKLFNMVQPDIAVFGQKDYQQLAVIRAMVHDLNMPIQIIGEPTVRADDGLALSSRNGYLTQEQRAIAPVLYRSLSQIGAAITAGDHDFAKLRAEQVRQIEAAGLRMDYLEVRQGVHLRPATPEDRDIVVLVAAYLGATRLIDNLHLNLN
;
A
#
# COMPACT_ATOMS: atom_id res chain seq x y z
N MET A 1 -10.26 -5.08 22.18
CA MET A 1 -9.84 -5.71 20.91
C MET A 1 -9.25 -7.09 21.24
N ASN A 2 -9.72 -8.16 20.59
CA ASN A 2 -9.13 -9.49 20.75
C ASN A 2 -7.99 -9.69 19.75
N THR A 3 -6.99 -10.50 20.08
CA THR A 3 -5.91 -10.89 19.16
C THR A 3 -5.95 -12.41 18.97
N VAL A 4 -6.00 -12.84 17.71
CA VAL A 4 -6.05 -14.25 17.31
C VAL A 4 -4.88 -14.57 16.40
N LYS A 5 -4.38 -15.82 16.48
CA LYS A 5 -3.17 -16.23 15.74
C LYS A 5 -3.46 -17.30 14.71
N THR A 6 -4.60 -17.98 14.80
CA THR A 6 -4.97 -19.06 13.89
C THR A 6 -6.14 -18.67 13.00
N VAL A 7 -6.19 -19.25 11.80
CA VAL A 7 -7.30 -19.10 10.86
C VAL A 7 -8.60 -19.62 11.47
N ARG A 8 -8.53 -20.66 12.30
CA ARG A 8 -9.68 -21.21 13.03
C ARG A 8 -10.31 -20.16 13.96
N GLU A 9 -9.50 -19.51 14.78
CA GLU A 9 -9.98 -18.47 15.72
C GLU A 9 -10.50 -17.25 14.97
N LEU A 10 -9.81 -16.82 13.91
CA LEU A 10 -10.26 -15.74 13.03
C LEU A 10 -11.66 -16.02 12.46
N ARG A 11 -11.84 -17.20 11.86
CA ARG A 11 -13.12 -17.60 11.26
C ARG A 11 -14.24 -17.72 12.29
N ALA A 12 -13.94 -18.18 13.50
CA ALA A 12 -14.93 -18.24 14.58
C ALA A 12 -15.41 -16.83 14.95
N ALA A 13 -14.49 -15.87 15.13
CA ALA A 13 -14.82 -14.49 15.47
C ALA A 13 -15.60 -13.77 14.36
N VAL A 14 -15.17 -13.91 13.10
CA VAL A 14 -15.86 -13.31 11.94
C VAL A 14 -17.25 -13.92 11.74
N THR A 15 -17.38 -15.25 11.81
CA THR A 15 -18.69 -15.93 11.69
C THR A 15 -19.65 -15.47 12.77
N HIS A 16 -19.17 -15.32 14.01
CA HIS A 16 -19.99 -14.78 15.10
C HIS A 16 -20.48 -13.35 14.81
N ALA A 17 -19.60 -12.46 14.35
CA ALA A 17 -19.98 -11.10 13.97
C ALA A 17 -21.00 -11.09 12.82
N ARG A 18 -20.78 -11.91 11.78
CA ARG A 18 -21.69 -12.02 10.63
C ARG A 18 -23.07 -12.57 11.02
N ASN A 19 -23.12 -13.58 11.89
CA ASN A 19 -24.38 -14.12 12.42
C ASN A 19 -25.16 -13.09 13.25
N ALA A 20 -24.49 -12.09 13.79
CA ALA A 20 -25.11 -10.94 14.45
C ALA A 20 -25.51 -9.82 13.47
N GLY A 21 -25.45 -10.06 12.15
CA GLY A 21 -25.82 -9.11 11.11
C GLY A 21 -24.80 -7.98 10.88
N LYS A 22 -23.57 -8.12 11.39
CA LYS A 22 -22.54 -7.08 11.27
C LYS A 22 -21.88 -7.09 9.90
N ARG A 23 -21.65 -5.89 9.36
CA ARG A 23 -20.75 -5.66 8.22
C ARG A 23 -19.30 -5.74 8.68
N ILE A 24 -18.47 -6.45 7.91
CA ILE A 24 -17.06 -6.74 8.23
C ILE A 24 -16.15 -5.84 7.40
N GLY A 25 -15.34 -5.04 8.09
CA GLY A 25 -14.28 -4.23 7.50
C GLY A 25 -12.91 -4.85 7.71
N PHE A 26 -12.02 -4.73 6.74
CA PHE A 26 -10.68 -5.31 6.82
C PHE A 26 -9.55 -4.35 6.45
N VAL A 27 -8.49 -4.35 7.24
CA VAL A 27 -7.27 -3.56 7.02
C VAL A 27 -6.04 -4.48 7.09
N PRO A 28 -5.50 -4.96 5.96
CA PRO A 28 -4.29 -5.76 5.97
C PRO A 28 -3.04 -4.89 6.13
N THR A 29 -2.14 -5.28 7.04
CA THR A 29 -0.88 -4.57 7.29
C THR A 29 0.28 -5.55 7.56
N MET A 30 1.51 -5.03 7.51
CA MET A 30 2.72 -5.76 7.92
C MET A 30 3.20 -5.41 9.34
N GLY A 31 2.45 -4.60 10.11
CA GLY A 31 2.88 -4.10 11.43
C GLY A 31 3.76 -2.86 11.36
N ASN A 32 4.37 -2.49 12.49
CA ASN A 32 5.08 -1.21 12.68
C ASN A 32 4.22 0.00 12.27
N LEU A 33 3.05 0.07 12.90
CA LEU A 33 1.99 0.97 12.50
C LEU A 33 2.34 2.43 12.80
N HIS A 34 1.86 3.32 11.94
CA HIS A 34 1.97 4.78 12.07
C HIS A 34 0.59 5.41 11.90
N SER A 35 0.47 6.73 12.03
CA SER A 35 -0.81 7.44 11.90
C SER A 35 -1.53 7.14 10.58
N GLY A 36 -0.79 6.99 9.48
CA GLY A 36 -1.35 6.54 8.21
C GLY A 36 -2.02 5.16 8.23
N HIS A 37 -1.67 4.26 9.16
CA HIS A 37 -2.38 2.99 9.35
C HIS A 37 -3.61 3.18 10.25
N ALA A 38 -3.51 4.04 11.27
CA ALA A 38 -4.63 4.39 12.14
C ALA A 38 -5.80 4.97 11.32
N THR A 39 -5.52 5.83 10.33
CA THR A 39 -6.55 6.37 9.44
C THR A 39 -7.25 5.29 8.62
N LEU A 40 -6.55 4.24 8.17
CA LEU A 40 -7.19 3.12 7.46
C LEU A 40 -8.19 2.39 8.36
N VAL A 41 -7.81 2.15 9.61
CA VAL A 41 -8.68 1.46 10.59
C VAL A 41 -9.87 2.33 10.95
N SER A 42 -9.66 3.62 11.19
CA SER A 42 -10.76 4.56 11.45
C SER A 42 -11.69 4.67 10.24
N LYS A 43 -11.16 4.65 9.02
CA LYS A 43 -11.97 4.62 7.79
C LYS A 43 -12.80 3.35 7.69
N ALA A 44 -12.22 2.19 8.02
CA ALA A 44 -12.96 0.92 8.07
C ALA A 44 -14.06 0.97 9.14
N ALA A 45 -13.79 1.52 10.31
CA ALA A 45 -14.75 1.66 11.42
C ALA A 45 -15.92 2.61 11.09
N GLN A 46 -15.72 3.57 10.18
CA GLN A 46 -16.81 4.42 9.67
C GLN A 46 -17.73 3.71 8.68
N GLN A 47 -17.32 2.56 8.13
CA GLN A 47 -17.99 1.90 7.01
C GLN A 47 -18.45 0.46 7.33
N ALA A 48 -18.05 -0.08 8.49
CA ALA A 48 -18.34 -1.43 8.94
C ALA A 48 -18.51 -1.52 10.46
N ASP A 49 -19.28 -2.50 10.93
CA ASP A 49 -19.61 -2.69 12.35
C ASP A 49 -18.58 -3.56 13.10
N PHE A 50 -17.79 -4.34 12.36
CA PHE A 50 -16.74 -5.18 12.90
C PHE A 50 -15.47 -5.09 12.06
N VAL A 51 -14.47 -4.39 12.56
CA VAL A 51 -13.20 -4.16 11.90
C VAL A 51 -12.17 -5.20 12.34
N VAL A 52 -11.63 -5.90 11.34
CA VAL A 52 -10.49 -6.79 11.46
C VAL A 52 -9.25 -6.09 10.91
N ALA A 53 -8.15 -6.12 11.63
CA ALA A 53 -6.84 -5.79 11.09
C ALA A 53 -5.95 -7.03 11.06
N SER A 54 -5.07 -7.16 10.07
CA SER A 54 -4.01 -8.17 10.10
C SER A 54 -2.64 -7.54 10.27
N ILE A 55 -1.76 -8.20 11.02
CA ILE A 55 -0.33 -7.92 11.06
C ILE A 55 0.39 -9.18 10.63
N PHE A 56 0.94 -9.15 9.42
CA PHE A 56 1.71 -10.26 8.88
C PHE A 56 2.79 -9.77 7.92
N VAL A 57 4.06 -9.95 8.29
CA VAL A 57 5.20 -9.68 7.40
C VAL A 57 5.30 -10.85 6.42
N ASN A 58 4.71 -10.68 5.24
CA ASN A 58 4.58 -11.73 4.23
C ASN A 58 5.93 -12.01 3.54
N PRO A 59 6.55 -13.20 3.66
CA PRO A 59 7.83 -13.47 2.99
C PRO A 59 7.74 -13.45 1.46
N LEU A 60 6.57 -13.73 0.87
CA LEU A 60 6.42 -13.85 -0.59
C LEU A 60 6.60 -12.54 -1.36
N GLN A 61 6.43 -11.40 -0.69
CA GLN A 61 6.55 -10.09 -1.32
C GLN A 61 7.91 -9.43 -1.09
N PHE A 62 8.88 -10.16 -0.54
CA PHE A 62 10.25 -9.72 -0.37
C PHE A 62 11.18 -10.46 -1.34
N GLY A 63 11.98 -9.73 -2.10
CA GLY A 63 13.03 -10.28 -2.95
C GLY A 63 14.25 -10.76 -2.16
N ALA A 64 15.13 -11.52 -2.81
CA ALA A 64 16.42 -11.90 -2.22
C ALA A 64 17.25 -10.63 -1.89
N GLY A 65 17.70 -10.50 -0.65
CA GLY A 65 18.44 -9.32 -0.18
C GLY A 65 17.59 -8.12 0.21
N GLU A 66 16.25 -8.20 0.11
CA GLU A 66 15.36 -7.19 0.70
C GLU A 66 15.29 -7.30 2.24
N ASP A 67 14.64 -6.32 2.86
CA ASP A 67 14.71 -6.06 4.30
C ASP A 67 13.81 -6.97 5.17
N LEU A 68 13.56 -8.22 4.77
CA LEU A 68 12.66 -9.14 5.50
C LEU A 68 13.12 -9.36 6.96
N ASP A 69 14.40 -9.67 7.16
CA ASP A 69 14.97 -9.93 8.49
C ASP A 69 15.10 -8.66 9.33
N LYS A 70 15.17 -7.50 8.68
CA LYS A 70 15.30 -6.19 9.31
C LYS A 70 13.96 -5.49 9.51
N TYR A 71 12.86 -6.09 9.03
CA TYR A 71 11.55 -5.45 9.10
C TYR A 71 11.11 -5.29 10.56
N PRO A 72 10.79 -4.07 11.01
CA PRO A 72 10.47 -3.79 12.41
C PRO A 72 9.22 -4.55 12.87
N ARG A 73 9.28 -5.14 14.08
CA ARG A 73 8.16 -5.86 14.70
C ARG A 73 7.85 -5.25 16.06
N THR A 74 6.72 -4.54 16.14
CA THR A 74 6.34 -3.73 17.32
C THR A 74 4.92 -4.06 17.80
N LEU A 75 4.60 -5.36 17.88
CA LEU A 75 3.24 -5.86 18.07
C LEU A 75 2.48 -5.20 19.23
N ALA A 76 3.12 -4.98 20.39
CA ALA A 76 2.46 -4.36 21.54
C ALA A 76 2.03 -2.91 21.26
N ALA A 77 2.92 -2.10 20.66
CA ALA A 77 2.59 -0.72 20.27
C ALA A 77 1.58 -0.68 19.12
N ASP A 78 1.63 -1.66 18.22
CA ASP A 78 0.67 -1.79 17.12
C ASP A 78 -0.74 -2.09 17.67
N GLN A 79 -0.85 -2.98 18.67
CA GLN A 79 -2.12 -3.33 19.29
C GLN A 79 -2.81 -2.12 19.95
N GLU A 80 -2.05 -1.26 20.63
CA GLU A 80 -2.58 -0.05 21.24
C GLU A 80 -3.15 0.90 20.19
N LYS A 81 -2.40 1.17 19.12
CA LYS A 81 -2.86 2.01 17.99
C LYS A 81 -4.12 1.45 17.34
N LEU A 82 -4.16 0.13 17.09
CA LEU A 82 -5.33 -0.53 16.51
C LEU A 82 -6.57 -0.38 17.39
N LEU A 83 -6.42 -0.60 18.70
CA LEU A 83 -7.52 -0.46 19.66
C LEU A 83 -8.07 0.98 19.65
N GLN A 84 -7.19 1.97 19.74
CA GLN A 84 -7.57 3.40 19.72
C GLN A 84 -8.24 3.82 18.41
N SER A 85 -7.92 3.16 17.30
CA SER A 85 -8.45 3.50 15.97
C SER A 85 -9.78 2.82 15.63
N GLY A 86 -10.32 1.99 16.53
CA GLY A 86 -11.60 1.29 16.36
C GLY A 86 -11.52 -0.15 15.89
N CYS A 87 -10.35 -0.81 15.98
CA CYS A 87 -10.21 -2.23 15.61
C CYS A 87 -10.89 -3.15 16.64
N ASN A 88 -11.70 -4.09 16.17
CA ASN A 88 -12.38 -5.08 17.02
C ASN A 88 -11.53 -6.36 17.19
N LEU A 89 -10.85 -6.78 16.13
CA LEU A 89 -10.09 -8.03 16.08
C LEU A 89 -8.76 -7.85 15.33
N LEU A 90 -7.67 -8.27 15.96
CA LEU A 90 -6.36 -8.38 15.32
C LEU A 90 -6.06 -9.83 14.95
N PHE A 91 -5.78 -10.09 13.69
CA PHE A 91 -5.21 -11.35 13.20
C PHE A 91 -3.69 -11.22 13.05
N ALA A 92 -2.94 -11.91 13.90
CA ALA A 92 -1.47 -11.87 13.92
C ALA A 92 -0.89 -13.29 13.76
N PRO A 93 -1.01 -13.91 12.57
CA PRO A 93 -0.56 -15.28 12.33
C PRO A 93 0.96 -15.39 12.27
N THR A 94 1.47 -16.60 12.49
CA THR A 94 2.84 -16.97 12.19
C THR A 94 3.00 -17.27 10.69
N VAL A 95 4.25 -17.37 10.22
CA VAL A 95 4.55 -17.84 8.86
C VAL A 95 4.03 -19.26 8.65
N ASP A 96 4.18 -20.15 9.62
CA ASP A 96 3.71 -21.54 9.53
C ASP A 96 2.18 -21.64 9.44
N GLU A 97 1.44 -20.75 10.11
CA GLU A 97 -0.02 -20.70 9.97
C GLU A 97 -0.43 -20.24 8.55
N MET A 98 0.28 -19.27 7.98
CA MET A 98 -0.01 -18.76 6.64
C MET A 98 0.47 -19.70 5.53
N TYR A 99 1.58 -20.40 5.76
CA TYR A 99 2.32 -21.21 4.79
C TYR A 99 2.85 -22.53 5.43
N PRO A 100 1.97 -23.47 5.82
CA PRO A 100 2.37 -24.68 6.55
C PRO A 100 3.30 -25.62 5.76
N GLY A 101 3.26 -25.55 4.42
CA GLY A 101 4.19 -26.27 3.53
C GLY A 101 5.37 -25.43 3.05
N GLY A 102 5.63 -24.29 3.69
CA GLY A 102 6.56 -23.27 3.18
C GLY A 102 6.03 -22.52 1.95
N THR A 103 6.90 -21.72 1.35
CA THR A 103 6.54 -20.80 0.25
C THR A 103 6.76 -21.39 -1.15
N THR A 104 7.59 -22.41 -1.29
CA THR A 104 8.01 -22.96 -2.60
C THR A 104 6.84 -23.57 -3.38
N GLY A 105 6.01 -24.40 -2.75
CA GLY A 105 4.85 -25.05 -3.37
C GLY A 105 3.54 -24.26 -3.23
N GLN A 106 3.58 -23.03 -2.72
CA GLN A 106 2.39 -22.22 -2.44
C GLN A 106 1.74 -21.78 -3.75
N THR A 107 0.45 -22.06 -3.92
CA THR A 107 -0.39 -21.50 -5.00
C THR A 107 -0.26 -19.98 -5.06
N ARG A 108 -0.12 -19.45 -6.27
CA ARG A 108 0.09 -18.02 -6.54
C ARG A 108 -1.08 -17.40 -7.25
N VAL A 109 -1.28 -16.10 -7.00
CA VAL A 109 -2.19 -15.24 -7.74
C VAL A 109 -1.33 -14.18 -8.41
N SER A 110 -1.45 -14.05 -9.73
CA SER A 110 -0.74 -13.05 -10.52
C SER A 110 -1.73 -12.16 -11.25
N VAL A 111 -1.45 -10.86 -11.29
CA VAL A 111 -2.27 -9.85 -11.96
C VAL A 111 -1.42 -9.24 -13.08
N PRO A 112 -1.51 -9.75 -14.32
CA PRO A 112 -0.64 -9.34 -15.42
C PRO A 112 -0.83 -7.85 -15.75
N GLN A 113 0.13 -7.26 -16.46
CA GLN A 113 0.16 -5.84 -16.86
C GLN A 113 0.31 -4.85 -15.68
N LEU A 114 -0.59 -4.87 -14.70
CA LEU A 114 -0.53 -3.98 -13.53
C LEU A 114 0.62 -4.31 -12.57
N SER A 115 1.05 -5.58 -12.55
CA SER A 115 2.21 -6.04 -11.78
C SER A 115 3.56 -5.76 -12.47
N GLU A 116 3.54 -5.26 -13.71
CA GLU A 116 4.73 -5.02 -14.54
C GLU A 116 5.09 -3.52 -14.56
N GLY A 117 6.35 -3.21 -14.91
CA GLY A 117 6.85 -1.83 -14.89
C GLY A 117 6.85 -1.20 -13.49
N LEU A 118 7.21 0.08 -13.39
CA LEU A 118 7.16 0.84 -12.12
C LEU A 118 7.83 0.08 -10.96
N CYS A 119 7.14 -0.08 -9.81
CA CYS A 119 7.66 -0.87 -8.69
C CYS A 119 7.83 -2.36 -9.02
N GLY A 120 7.06 -2.90 -9.97
CA GLY A 120 7.13 -4.30 -10.39
C GLY A 120 8.42 -4.61 -11.15
N ALA A 121 8.92 -3.65 -11.95
CA ALA A 121 10.21 -3.77 -12.62
C ALA A 121 11.37 -3.72 -11.62
N SER A 122 11.32 -2.83 -10.63
CA SER A 122 12.36 -2.70 -9.61
C SER A 122 12.30 -3.81 -8.55
N ARG A 123 11.17 -4.52 -8.43
CA ARG A 123 10.93 -5.59 -7.44
C ARG A 123 10.22 -6.79 -8.08
N PRO A 124 10.93 -7.59 -8.89
CA PRO A 124 10.35 -8.77 -9.55
C PRO A 124 9.69 -9.73 -8.55
N GLY A 125 8.48 -10.19 -8.85
CA GLY A 125 7.70 -11.09 -7.98
C GLY A 125 6.99 -10.41 -6.78
N HIS A 126 7.27 -9.14 -6.49
CA HIS A 126 6.67 -8.43 -5.36
C HIS A 126 5.14 -8.45 -5.39
N PHE A 127 4.54 -8.05 -6.52
CA PHE A 127 3.09 -7.96 -6.65
C PHE A 127 2.39 -9.32 -6.73
N GLU A 128 3.05 -10.37 -7.22
CA GLU A 128 2.54 -11.74 -7.11
C GLU A 128 2.46 -12.14 -5.62
N GLY A 129 3.50 -11.84 -4.84
CA GLY A 129 3.51 -12.05 -3.40
C GLY A 129 2.38 -11.29 -2.68
N VAL A 130 2.14 -10.04 -3.06
CA VAL A 130 1.05 -9.20 -2.53
C VAL A 130 -0.32 -9.75 -2.92
N ALA A 131 -0.58 -10.00 -4.20
CA ALA A 131 -1.85 -10.53 -4.69
C ALA A 131 -2.17 -11.90 -4.05
N THR A 132 -1.16 -12.75 -3.90
CA THR A 132 -1.27 -14.06 -3.24
C THR A 132 -1.68 -13.93 -1.78
N VAL A 133 -0.98 -13.11 -0.99
CA VAL A 133 -1.28 -12.98 0.44
C VAL A 133 -2.62 -12.26 0.68
N VAL A 134 -2.94 -11.24 -0.10
CA VAL A 134 -4.20 -10.50 0.02
C VAL A 134 -5.38 -11.41 -0.35
N SER A 135 -5.26 -12.21 -1.42
CA SER A 135 -6.26 -13.24 -1.76
C SER A 135 -6.47 -14.26 -0.64
N LYS A 136 -5.38 -14.74 -0.02
CA LYS A 136 -5.47 -15.64 1.14
C LYS A 136 -6.19 -14.98 2.31
N LEU A 137 -5.85 -13.73 2.64
CA LEU A 137 -6.49 -12.98 3.72
C LEU A 137 -7.98 -12.72 3.43
N PHE A 138 -8.35 -12.38 2.20
CA PHE A 138 -9.75 -12.24 1.80
C PHE A 138 -10.53 -13.56 1.94
N ASN A 139 -9.93 -14.71 1.62
CA ASN A 139 -10.56 -16.01 1.84
C ASN A 139 -10.65 -16.41 3.32
N MET A 140 -9.78 -15.88 4.17
CA MET A 140 -9.78 -16.15 5.61
C MET A 140 -10.76 -15.24 6.37
N VAL A 141 -10.79 -13.96 6.02
CA VAL A 141 -11.58 -12.91 6.68
C VAL A 141 -12.97 -12.74 6.04
N GLN A 142 -13.09 -12.97 4.73
CA GLN A 142 -14.30 -12.73 3.94
C GLN A 142 -14.93 -11.35 4.20
N PRO A 143 -14.20 -10.24 4.06
CA PRO A 143 -14.73 -8.93 4.42
C PRO A 143 -15.75 -8.42 3.40
N ASP A 144 -16.66 -7.53 3.83
CA ASP A 144 -17.54 -6.81 2.89
C ASP A 144 -16.80 -5.60 2.29
N ILE A 145 -15.88 -4.99 3.06
CA ILE A 145 -15.01 -3.90 2.62
C ILE A 145 -13.56 -4.15 3.02
N ALA A 146 -12.61 -3.73 2.19
CA ALA A 146 -11.20 -3.67 2.56
C ALA A 146 -10.59 -2.31 2.26
N VAL A 147 -9.81 -1.78 3.20
CA VAL A 147 -9.23 -0.43 3.12
C VAL A 147 -7.72 -0.52 2.93
N PHE A 148 -7.20 0.20 1.95
CA PHE A 148 -5.78 0.28 1.62
C PHE A 148 -5.35 1.75 1.46
N GLY A 149 -4.10 2.05 1.79
CA GLY A 149 -3.55 3.39 1.57
C GLY A 149 -3.21 3.64 0.10
N GLN A 150 -3.53 4.84 -0.39
CA GLN A 150 -3.17 5.29 -1.75
C GLN A 150 -1.67 5.52 -1.94
N LYS A 151 -0.88 5.58 -0.87
CA LYS A 151 0.58 5.72 -0.93
C LYS A 151 1.23 4.63 -1.79
N ASP A 152 0.74 3.40 -1.68
CA ASP A 152 1.17 2.26 -2.49
C ASP A 152 0.21 2.11 -3.67
N TYR A 153 0.13 3.12 -4.55
CA TYR A 153 -0.91 3.23 -5.58
C TYR A 153 -0.95 2.04 -6.54
N GLN A 154 0.21 1.55 -6.99
CA GLN A 154 0.28 0.36 -7.86
C GLN A 154 -0.24 -0.90 -7.15
N GLN A 155 0.01 -1.05 -5.85
CA GLN A 155 -0.59 -2.14 -5.05
C GLN A 155 -2.12 -2.01 -5.03
N LEU A 156 -2.64 -0.80 -4.78
CA LEU A 156 -4.09 -0.57 -4.79
C LEU A 156 -4.71 -0.91 -6.15
N ALA A 157 -4.06 -0.53 -7.26
CA ALA A 157 -4.50 -0.87 -8.61
C ALA A 157 -4.50 -2.39 -8.85
N VAL A 158 -3.41 -3.09 -8.49
CA VAL A 158 -3.31 -4.56 -8.55
C VAL A 158 -4.44 -5.25 -7.77
N ILE A 159 -4.71 -4.79 -6.54
CA ILE A 159 -5.75 -5.38 -5.69
C ILE A 159 -7.15 -5.12 -6.24
N ARG A 160 -7.41 -3.91 -6.75
CA ARG A 160 -8.70 -3.59 -7.40
C ARG A 160 -8.95 -4.48 -8.62
N ALA A 161 -7.96 -4.65 -9.49
CA ALA A 161 -8.06 -5.52 -10.65
C ALA A 161 -8.27 -6.98 -10.23
N MET A 162 -7.48 -7.48 -9.27
CA MET A 162 -7.65 -8.83 -8.74
C MET A 162 -9.06 -9.10 -8.21
N VAL A 163 -9.62 -8.16 -7.43
CA VAL A 163 -10.96 -8.28 -6.86
C VAL A 163 -12.03 -8.27 -7.96
N HIS A 164 -11.89 -7.39 -8.94
CA HIS A 164 -12.78 -7.33 -10.09
C HIS A 164 -12.72 -8.62 -10.93
N ASP A 165 -11.54 -9.01 -11.37
CA ASP A 165 -11.35 -10.12 -12.32
C ASP A 165 -11.70 -11.48 -11.70
N LEU A 166 -11.48 -11.63 -10.40
CA LEU A 166 -11.85 -12.85 -9.66
C LEU A 166 -13.26 -12.79 -9.06
N ASN A 167 -14.06 -11.77 -9.41
CA ASN A 167 -15.45 -11.59 -8.96
C ASN A 167 -15.60 -11.65 -7.43
N MET A 168 -14.63 -11.10 -6.70
CA MET A 168 -14.66 -11.10 -5.24
C MET A 168 -15.70 -10.09 -4.75
N PRO A 169 -16.64 -10.47 -3.87
CA PRO A 169 -17.71 -9.58 -3.41
C PRO A 169 -17.20 -8.62 -2.31
N ILE A 170 -16.15 -7.86 -2.61
CA ILE A 170 -15.43 -7.01 -1.67
C ILE A 170 -15.31 -5.60 -2.25
N GLN A 171 -15.79 -4.59 -1.51
CA GLN A 171 -15.57 -3.21 -1.89
C GLN A 171 -14.17 -2.75 -1.46
N ILE A 172 -13.35 -2.31 -2.42
CA ILE A 172 -11.99 -1.82 -2.15
C ILE A 172 -11.98 -0.30 -2.01
N ILE A 173 -11.65 0.18 -0.80
CA ILE A 173 -11.56 1.59 -0.46
C ILE A 173 -10.09 2.01 -0.44
N GLY A 174 -9.75 3.03 -1.22
CA GLY A 174 -8.43 3.68 -1.18
C GLY A 174 -8.50 4.91 -0.28
N GLU A 175 -7.67 4.97 0.75
CA GLU A 175 -7.58 6.11 1.67
C GLU A 175 -6.38 6.99 1.31
N PRO A 176 -6.52 8.34 1.28
CA PRO A 176 -5.43 9.24 0.94
C PRO A 176 -4.16 9.05 1.76
N THR A 177 -3.02 9.30 1.11
CA THR A 177 -1.71 9.27 1.76
C THR A 177 -1.63 10.30 2.88
N VAL A 178 -1.41 9.83 4.11
CA VAL A 178 -1.09 10.72 5.23
C VAL A 178 0.34 11.20 5.10
N ARG A 179 0.54 12.51 5.33
CA ARG A 179 1.83 13.19 5.18
C ARG A 179 2.24 13.83 6.51
N ALA A 180 3.53 13.99 6.71
CA ALA A 180 4.07 14.90 7.73
C ALA A 180 3.81 16.36 7.32
N ASP A 181 4.01 17.31 8.25
CA ASP A 181 3.77 18.74 8.05
C ASP A 181 4.59 19.34 6.88
N ASP A 182 5.74 18.75 6.58
CA ASP A 182 6.60 19.14 5.46
C ASP A 182 6.25 18.43 4.13
N GLY A 183 5.20 17.62 4.12
CA GLY A 183 4.68 16.94 2.93
C GLY A 183 5.24 15.53 2.68
N LEU A 184 6.20 15.05 3.48
CA LEU A 184 6.72 13.68 3.34
C LEU A 184 5.61 12.66 3.59
N ALA A 185 5.38 11.76 2.63
CA ALA A 185 4.48 10.62 2.80
C ALA A 185 4.96 9.71 3.95
N LEU A 186 4.09 9.47 4.93
CA LEU A 186 4.44 8.67 6.09
C LEU A 186 4.66 7.20 5.71
N SER A 187 5.75 6.63 6.20
CA SER A 187 6.15 5.25 5.96
C SER A 187 6.93 4.70 7.15
N SER A 188 6.75 3.40 7.44
CA SER A 188 7.62 2.67 8.36
C SER A 188 9.11 2.76 7.97
N ARG A 189 9.41 2.89 6.68
CA ARG A 189 10.78 3.05 6.15
C ARG A 189 11.38 4.44 6.37
N ASN A 190 10.61 5.46 6.78
CA ASN A 190 11.18 6.78 7.07
C ASN A 190 12.16 6.75 8.26
N GLY A 191 12.01 5.78 9.17
CA GLY A 191 12.93 5.60 10.30
C GLY A 191 14.35 5.18 9.90
N TYR A 192 14.57 4.79 8.64
CA TYR A 192 15.90 4.47 8.11
C TYR A 192 16.68 5.71 7.64
N LEU A 193 16.03 6.87 7.54
CA LEU A 193 16.66 8.11 7.09
C LEU A 193 17.47 8.75 8.22
N THR A 194 18.67 9.23 7.90
CA THR A 194 19.37 10.17 8.80
C THR A 194 18.62 11.49 8.89
N GLN A 195 18.96 12.35 9.86
CA GLN A 195 18.33 13.67 9.98
C GLN A 195 18.50 14.51 8.70
N GLU A 196 19.69 14.47 8.08
CA GLU A 196 19.99 15.17 6.82
C GLU A 196 19.16 14.62 5.66
N GLN A 197 19.07 13.29 5.54
CA GLN A 197 18.24 12.65 4.52
C GLN A 197 16.75 12.96 4.75
N ARG A 198 16.29 12.97 6.00
CA ARG A 198 14.90 13.31 6.34
C ARG A 198 14.55 14.73 5.93
N ALA A 199 15.47 15.69 6.04
CA ALA A 199 15.25 17.06 5.60
C ALA A 199 15.14 17.20 4.07
N ILE A 200 15.80 16.32 3.31
CA ILE A 200 15.77 16.29 1.85
C ILE A 200 14.50 15.60 1.31
N ALA A 201 14.04 14.53 1.97
CA ALA A 201 12.97 13.65 1.49
C ALA A 201 11.68 14.34 0.99
N PRO A 202 11.21 15.48 1.56
CA PRO A 202 10.05 16.21 1.03
C PRO A 202 10.16 16.71 -0.42
N VAL A 203 11.36 16.69 -1.02
CA VAL A 203 11.54 17.06 -2.44
C VAL A 203 10.66 16.24 -3.38
N LEU A 204 10.41 14.96 -3.06
CA LEU A 204 9.56 14.09 -3.87
C LEU A 204 8.14 14.64 -3.99
N TYR A 205 7.54 15.03 -2.86
CA TYR A 205 6.18 15.57 -2.87
C TYR A 205 6.11 16.95 -3.53
N ARG A 206 7.14 17.79 -3.36
CA ARG A 206 7.22 19.07 -4.07
C ARG A 206 7.27 18.88 -5.58
N SER A 207 8.08 17.94 -6.07
CA SER A 207 8.18 17.63 -7.50
C SER A 207 6.88 17.07 -8.07
N LEU A 208 6.21 16.17 -7.34
CA LEU A 208 4.88 15.68 -7.71
C LEU A 208 3.86 16.82 -7.79
N SER A 209 3.87 17.72 -6.81
CA SER A 209 2.95 18.86 -6.76
C SER A 209 3.19 19.85 -7.90
N GLN A 210 4.44 20.07 -8.30
CA GLN A 210 4.79 20.90 -9.45
C GLN A 210 4.30 20.30 -10.77
N ILE A 211 4.47 18.99 -10.97
CA ILE A 211 3.89 18.29 -12.14
C ILE A 211 2.37 18.39 -12.11
N GLY A 212 1.75 18.13 -10.96
CA GLY A 212 0.29 18.21 -10.82
C GLY A 212 -0.25 19.59 -11.17
N ALA A 213 0.37 20.65 -10.65
CA ALA A 213 0.00 22.03 -10.96
C ALA A 213 0.14 22.35 -12.45
N ALA A 214 1.22 21.91 -13.10
CA ALA A 214 1.43 22.12 -14.54
C ALA A 214 0.39 21.39 -15.40
N ILE A 215 0.08 20.12 -15.07
CA ILE A 215 -0.95 19.34 -15.76
C ILE A 215 -2.33 19.98 -15.58
N THR A 216 -2.68 20.41 -14.37
CA THR A 216 -3.95 21.11 -14.11
C THR A 216 -4.02 22.46 -14.83
N ALA A 217 -2.89 23.11 -15.08
CA ALA A 217 -2.81 24.34 -15.88
C ALA A 217 -2.83 24.11 -17.40
N GLY A 218 -2.89 22.85 -17.87
CA GLY A 218 -3.00 22.47 -19.28
C GLY A 218 -1.67 22.11 -19.95
N ASP A 219 -0.57 21.93 -19.20
CA ASP A 219 0.66 21.38 -19.77
C ASP A 219 0.55 19.85 -19.87
N HIS A 220 0.44 19.38 -21.11
CA HIS A 220 0.34 17.97 -21.44
C HIS A 220 1.67 17.37 -21.97
N ASP A 221 2.78 18.13 -21.94
CA ASP A 221 4.11 17.59 -22.26
C ASP A 221 4.68 16.82 -21.06
N PHE A 222 4.09 15.65 -20.80
CA PHE A 222 4.47 14.80 -19.67
C PHE A 222 5.94 14.38 -19.72
N ALA A 223 6.53 14.24 -20.90
CA ALA A 223 7.95 13.89 -21.03
C ALA A 223 8.85 15.02 -20.51
N LYS A 224 8.59 16.26 -20.93
CA LYS A 224 9.30 17.45 -20.46
C LYS A 224 9.14 17.66 -18.97
N LEU A 225 7.91 17.59 -18.45
CA LEU A 225 7.62 17.78 -17.02
C LEU A 225 8.38 16.77 -16.15
N ARG A 226 8.41 15.50 -16.56
CA ARG A 226 9.18 14.46 -15.85
C ARG A 226 10.68 14.72 -15.93
N ALA A 227 11.21 15.03 -17.11
CA ALA A 227 12.65 15.27 -17.28
C ALA A 227 13.14 16.46 -16.43
N GLU A 228 12.32 17.51 -16.29
CA GLU A 228 12.62 18.64 -15.42
C GLU A 228 12.68 18.23 -13.95
N GLN A 229 11.67 17.52 -13.46
CA GLN A 229 11.63 17.09 -12.06
C GLN A 229 12.68 16.05 -11.71
N VAL A 230 13.02 15.14 -12.63
CA VAL A 230 14.13 14.20 -12.44
C VAL A 230 15.42 14.95 -12.14
N ARG A 231 15.76 15.99 -12.93
CA ARG A 231 16.96 16.80 -12.67
C ARG A 231 16.94 17.48 -11.30
N GLN A 232 15.78 17.98 -10.87
CA GLN A 232 15.65 18.63 -9.55
C GLN A 232 15.82 17.63 -8.40
N ILE A 233 15.22 16.44 -8.52
CA ILE A 233 15.31 15.38 -7.51
C ILE A 233 16.76 14.86 -7.40
N GLU A 234 17.44 14.68 -8.54
CA GLU A 234 18.83 14.25 -8.57
C GLU A 234 19.79 15.31 -8.03
N ALA A 235 19.57 16.58 -8.36
CA ALA A 235 20.33 17.70 -7.81
C ALA A 235 20.17 17.83 -6.28
N ALA A 236 19.05 17.37 -5.72
CA ALA A 236 18.82 17.29 -4.28
C ALA A 236 19.50 16.08 -3.61
N GLY A 237 20.17 15.21 -4.38
CA GLY A 237 20.94 14.08 -3.88
C GLY A 237 20.19 12.74 -3.82
N LEU A 238 19.01 12.64 -4.43
CA LEU A 238 18.32 11.34 -4.58
C LEU A 238 18.73 10.68 -5.90
N ARG A 239 18.82 9.35 -5.90
CA ARG A 239 19.01 8.57 -7.12
C ARG A 239 17.65 8.09 -7.62
N MET A 240 17.26 8.49 -8.82
CA MET A 240 15.97 8.10 -9.39
C MET A 240 15.88 6.60 -9.65
N ASP A 241 14.70 6.03 -9.36
CA ASP A 241 14.27 4.71 -9.83
C ASP A 241 13.29 4.91 -10.99
N TYR A 242 12.19 5.63 -10.73
CA TYR A 242 11.30 6.09 -11.79
C TYR A 242 10.55 7.37 -11.39
N LEU A 243 10.15 8.14 -12.41
CA LEU A 243 9.12 9.19 -12.31
C LEU A 243 8.25 9.06 -13.56
N GLU A 244 6.96 8.83 -13.37
CA GLU A 244 6.04 8.40 -14.43
C GLU A 244 4.67 9.08 -14.28
N VAL A 245 4.06 9.44 -15.41
CA VAL A 245 2.68 9.95 -15.48
C VAL A 245 1.83 8.88 -16.17
N ARG A 246 0.86 8.34 -15.44
CA ARG A 246 0.08 7.16 -15.85
C ARG A 246 -1.41 7.41 -15.77
N GLN A 247 -2.19 6.66 -16.56
CA GLN A 247 -3.64 6.64 -16.42
C GLN A 247 -4.02 5.97 -15.08
N GLY A 248 -4.99 6.55 -14.37
CA GLY A 248 -5.24 6.28 -12.95
C GLY A 248 -5.79 4.88 -12.61
N VAL A 249 -6.26 4.11 -13.59
CA VAL A 249 -6.85 2.77 -13.37
C VAL A 249 -5.90 1.66 -13.83
N HIS A 250 -5.51 1.68 -15.11
CA HIS A 250 -4.75 0.61 -15.75
C HIS A 250 -3.24 0.85 -15.72
N LEU A 251 -2.78 2.01 -15.25
CA LEU A 251 -1.37 2.40 -15.16
C LEU A 251 -0.60 2.34 -16.49
N ARG A 252 -1.32 2.34 -17.63
CA ARG A 252 -0.73 2.61 -18.94
C ARG A 252 -0.15 4.04 -18.97
N PRO A 253 0.83 4.33 -19.85
CA PRO A 253 1.24 5.71 -20.09
C PRO A 253 0.03 6.62 -20.30
N ALA A 254 0.01 7.76 -19.61
CA ALA A 254 -1.06 8.74 -19.76
C ALA A 254 -1.00 9.41 -21.13
N THR A 255 -2.16 9.74 -21.69
CA THR A 255 -2.30 10.57 -22.89
C THR A 255 -2.97 11.90 -22.52
N PRO A 256 -2.87 12.95 -23.36
CA PRO A 256 -3.52 14.23 -23.10
C PRO A 256 -5.04 14.16 -22.95
N GLU A 257 -5.67 13.11 -23.45
CA GLU A 257 -7.12 12.87 -23.35
C GLU A 257 -7.54 12.29 -22.00
N ASP A 258 -6.59 11.74 -21.22
CA ASP A 258 -6.88 11.14 -19.92
C ASP A 258 -7.27 12.21 -18.90
N ARG A 259 -8.39 11.96 -18.21
CA ARG A 259 -8.88 12.82 -17.11
C ARG A 259 -8.47 12.28 -15.74
N ASP A 260 -8.30 10.97 -15.65
CA ASP A 260 -7.88 10.27 -14.45
C ASP A 260 -6.39 9.94 -14.56
N ILE A 261 -5.54 10.72 -13.88
CA ILE A 261 -4.07 10.66 -14.00
C ILE A 261 -3.46 10.42 -12.63
N VAL A 262 -2.40 9.61 -12.58
CA VAL A 262 -1.54 9.47 -11.41
C VAL A 262 -0.09 9.74 -11.79
N VAL A 263 0.57 10.62 -11.04
CA VAL A 263 2.01 10.84 -11.12
C VAL A 263 2.66 10.00 -10.03
N LEU A 264 3.57 9.11 -10.41
CA LEU A 264 4.20 8.12 -9.52
C LEU A 264 5.70 8.36 -9.47
N VAL A 265 6.28 8.34 -8.27
CA VAL A 265 7.72 8.50 -8.09
C VAL A 265 8.30 7.44 -7.17
N ALA A 266 9.47 6.92 -7.53
CA ALA A 266 10.33 6.16 -6.64
C ALA A 266 11.77 6.66 -6.78
N ALA A 267 12.45 6.84 -5.65
CA ALA A 267 13.83 7.28 -5.61
C ALA A 267 14.54 6.75 -4.36
N TYR A 268 15.85 6.59 -4.46
CA TYR A 268 16.71 6.20 -3.35
C TYR A 268 17.33 7.43 -2.70
N LEU A 269 17.24 7.51 -1.38
CA LEU A 269 17.95 8.47 -0.56
C LEU A 269 18.84 7.71 0.42
N GLY A 270 20.15 7.70 0.14
CA GLY A 270 21.05 6.70 0.70
C GLY A 270 20.62 5.29 0.29
N ALA A 271 20.49 4.38 1.26
CA ALA A 271 20.00 3.03 1.04
C ALA A 271 18.46 2.92 1.05
N THR A 272 17.75 3.97 1.46
CA THR A 272 16.30 3.93 1.66
C THR A 272 15.58 4.24 0.35
N ARG A 273 14.79 3.28 -0.15
CA ARG A 273 13.91 3.50 -1.30
C ARG A 273 12.58 4.11 -0.85
N LEU A 274 12.36 5.36 -1.23
CA LEU A 274 11.13 6.10 -0.99
C LEU A 274 10.20 6.00 -2.20
N ILE A 275 8.90 5.98 -1.96
CA ILE A 275 7.87 6.08 -2.99
C ILE A 275 6.86 7.13 -2.58
N ASP A 276 6.29 7.80 -3.58
CA ASP A 276 5.19 8.73 -3.39
C ASP A 276 4.36 8.80 -4.69
N ASN A 277 3.17 9.37 -4.62
CA ASN A 277 2.33 9.61 -5.77
C ASN A 277 1.37 10.78 -5.56
N LEU A 278 0.86 11.30 -6.67
CA LEU A 278 -0.19 12.31 -6.71
C LEU A 278 -1.24 11.90 -7.73
N HIS A 279 -2.46 11.68 -7.25
CA HIS A 279 -3.62 11.40 -8.08
C HIS A 279 -4.32 12.71 -8.46
N LEU A 280 -4.71 12.83 -9.73
CA LEU A 280 -5.31 14.01 -10.33
C LEU A 280 -6.57 13.58 -11.08
N ASN A 281 -7.65 14.31 -10.85
CA ASN A 281 -8.88 14.21 -11.63
C ASN A 281 -9.10 15.54 -12.34
N LEU A 282 -8.92 15.54 -13.66
CA LEU A 282 -9.06 16.72 -14.52
C LEU A 282 -10.51 16.85 -14.96
N ASN A 283 -11.08 18.04 -14.76
CA ASN A 283 -12.42 18.37 -15.26
C ASN A 283 -12.45 18.54 -16.78
#